data_AF-A0A1A2N9G9-F1
#
_entry.id   AF-A0A1A2N9G9-F1
#
_cell.length_a   1.000
_cell.length_b   1.000
_cell.length_c   1.000
_cell.angle_alpha   90.00
_cell.angle_beta   90.00
_cell.angle_gamma   90.00
#
_symmetry.space_group_name_H-M   'P 1'
#
loop_
_entity.id
_entity.type
_entity.pdbx_description
1 polymer ?
#
loop_
_entity_poly.entity_id
_entity_poly.type
_entity_poly.pdbx_seq_one_letter_code
_entity_poly.pdbx_strand_id
1 'polypeptide(L)'
;MRRNIFAPIHDQFRQTARAYFDIECAPNADKWEREGKASREAWRAAGKHGTKLDSAQCYLDQCVLSANDGTLTDEDAAGLKWWTSEVQWEIIDRCLQLHGGYGYINEYEIARLWRDSRVQRLYAGTTEIMKDLMGRAMGF
;
A
#
# COMPACT_ATOMS: atom_id res chain seq x y z
N MET A 1 -0.72 18.41 -10.25
CA MET A 1 -1.85 18.59 -9.31
C MET A 1 -1.39 18.03 -7.95
N ARG A 2 -1.20 18.88 -6.92
CA ARG A 2 -0.82 18.41 -5.57
C ARG A 2 -2.05 17.76 -4.93
N ARG A 3 -1.94 16.50 -4.50
CA ARG A 3 -2.98 15.78 -3.77
C ARG A 3 -3.00 16.21 -2.30
N ASN A 4 -4.15 16.63 -1.79
CA ASN A 4 -4.32 17.35 -0.51
C ASN A 4 -4.83 16.48 0.66
N ILE A 5 -4.62 15.17 0.53
CA ILE A 5 -4.93 14.10 1.51
C ILE A 5 -3.82 13.85 2.53
N PHE A 6 -2.61 14.33 2.25
CA PHE A 6 -1.49 14.23 3.17
C PHE A 6 -1.48 15.48 4.04
N ALA A 7 -1.72 15.27 5.34
CA ALA A 7 -1.50 16.31 6.32
C ALA A 7 -0.03 16.74 6.30
N PRO A 8 0.29 17.99 6.71
CA PRO A 8 1.67 18.50 6.71
C PRO A 8 2.68 17.57 7.39
N ILE A 9 2.24 16.80 8.38
CA ILE A 9 3.05 15.81 9.09
C ILE A 9 3.43 14.60 8.23
N HIS A 10 2.57 14.18 7.29
CA HIS A 10 2.87 13.11 6.33
C HIS A 10 3.88 13.58 5.28
N ASP A 11 3.76 14.84 4.84
CA ASP A 11 4.72 15.44 3.89
C ASP A 11 6.07 15.68 4.54
N GLN A 12 6.11 16.13 5.80
CA GLN A 12 7.33 16.20 6.59
C GLN A 12 7.96 14.82 6.75
N PHE A 13 7.19 13.81 7.14
CA PHE A 13 7.70 12.45 7.29
C PHE A 13 8.30 11.91 5.99
N ARG A 14 7.62 12.13 4.86
CA ARG A 14 8.15 11.75 3.54
C ARG A 14 9.40 12.51 3.16
N GLN A 15 9.48 13.80 3.46
CA GLN A 15 10.70 14.59 3.22
C GLN A 15 11.86 14.05 4.07
N THR A 16 11.62 13.71 5.33
CA THR A 16 12.66 13.14 6.20
C THR A 16 13.11 11.77 5.71
N ALA A 17 12.18 10.90 5.31
CA ALA A 17 12.49 9.59 4.75
C ALA A 17 13.27 9.70 3.43
N ARG A 18 12.91 10.67 2.58
CA ARG A 18 13.59 10.92 1.30
C ARG A 18 14.98 11.53 1.50
N ALA A 19 15.11 12.47 2.43
CA ALA A 19 16.41 13.04 2.81
C ALA A 19 17.33 11.97 3.39
N TYR A 20 16.84 11.11 4.29
CA TYR A 20 17.62 9.99 4.81
C TYR A 20 18.04 9.02 3.69
N PHE A 21 17.13 8.76 2.74
CA PHE A 21 17.45 7.96 1.57
C PHE A 21 18.57 8.55 0.73
N ASP A 22 18.48 9.84 0.42
CA ASP A 22 19.43 10.53 -0.45
C ASP A 22 20.80 10.74 0.23
N ILE A 23 20.80 10.91 1.56
CA ILE A 23 22.01 11.17 2.35
C ILE A 23 22.71 9.88 2.76
N GLU A 24 21.97 8.86 3.18
CA GLU A 24 22.54 7.66 3.81
C GLU A 24 22.40 6.42 2.91
N CYS A 25 21.22 6.20 2.32
CA CYS A 25 20.97 4.97 1.57
C CYS A 25 21.60 4.97 0.18
N ALA A 26 21.38 6.02 -0.60
CA ALA A 26 21.84 6.10 -1.99
C ALA A 26 23.39 6.10 -2.10
N PRO A 27 24.15 6.85 -1.27
CA PRO A 27 25.61 6.87 -1.37
C PRO A 27 26.27 5.56 -0.93
N ASN A 28 25.61 4.78 -0.07
CA ASN A 28 26.16 3.52 0.47
C ASN A 28 25.66 2.26 -0.28
N ALA A 29 24.77 2.40 -1.26
CA ALA A 29 24.14 1.27 -1.95
C ALA A 29 25.16 0.30 -2.59
N ASP A 30 26.20 0.82 -3.26
CA ASP A 30 27.23 0.00 -3.94
C ASP A 30 28.18 -0.72 -2.96
N LYS A 31 28.39 -0.13 -1.78
CA LYS A 31 29.12 -0.77 -0.67
C LYS A 31 28.26 -1.87 -0.08
N TRP A 32 26.98 -1.59 0.16
CA TRP A 32 26.04 -2.55 0.71
C TRP A 32 25.84 -3.74 -0.23
N GLU A 33 25.67 -3.54 -1.55
CA GLU A 33 25.52 -4.65 -2.50
C GLU A 33 26.78 -5.54 -2.57
N ARG A 34 27.98 -4.95 -2.48
CA ARG A 34 29.26 -5.69 -2.40
C ARG A 34 29.50 -6.41 -1.06
N GLU A 35 28.96 -5.84 0.02
CA GLU A 35 28.94 -6.46 1.36
C GLU A 35 27.75 -7.42 1.56
N GLY A 36 26.85 -7.58 0.57
CA GLY A 36 25.65 -8.41 0.67
C GLY A 36 24.49 -7.82 1.50
N LYS A 37 24.49 -6.51 1.76
CA LYS A 37 23.43 -5.77 2.46
C LYS A 37 22.43 -5.16 1.45
N ALA A 38 21.14 -5.29 1.77
CA ALA A 38 19.92 -5.06 0.97
C ALA A 38 19.95 -5.56 -0.49
N SER A 39 19.31 -6.70 -0.75
CA SER A 39 19.28 -7.35 -2.07
C SER A 39 18.58 -6.49 -3.14
N ARG A 40 19.03 -6.59 -4.40
CA ARG A 40 18.35 -5.98 -5.57
C ARG A 40 16.87 -6.35 -5.68
N GLU A 41 16.51 -7.53 -5.20
CA GLU A 41 15.13 -7.99 -5.09
C GLU A 41 14.31 -7.13 -4.11
N ALA A 42 14.88 -6.77 -2.95
CA ALA A 42 14.23 -5.89 -1.99
C ALA A 42 13.94 -4.51 -2.59
N TRP A 43 14.89 -3.95 -3.36
CA TRP A 43 14.70 -2.68 -4.06
C TRP A 43 13.59 -2.72 -5.10
N ARG A 44 13.56 -3.77 -5.92
CA ARG A 44 12.50 -3.98 -6.92
C ARG A 44 11.13 -4.16 -6.27
N ALA A 45 11.08 -4.89 -5.15
CA ALA A 45 9.85 -5.04 -4.38
C ALA A 45 9.38 -3.69 -3.83
N ALA A 46 10.26 -2.89 -3.23
CA ALA A 46 9.93 -1.56 -2.74
C ALA A 46 9.38 -0.65 -3.84
N GLY A 47 10.01 -0.62 -5.03
CA GLY A 47 9.51 0.14 -6.18
C GLY A 47 8.12 -0.32 -6.64
N LYS A 48 7.91 -1.64 -6.80
CA LYS A 48 6.61 -2.22 -7.17
C LYS A 48 5.50 -1.81 -6.19
N HIS A 49 5.77 -2.00 -4.89
CA HIS A 49 4.79 -1.74 -3.84
C HIS A 49 4.52 -0.24 -3.66
N GLY A 50 5.55 0.61 -3.79
CA GLY A 50 5.40 2.06 -3.80
C GLY A 50 4.49 2.54 -4.93
N THR A 51 4.70 2.08 -6.16
CA THR A 51 3.84 2.43 -7.30
C THR A 51 2.39 1.98 -7.07
N LYS A 52 2.17 0.77 -6.54
CA LYS A 52 0.82 0.29 -6.22
C LYS A 52 0.13 1.17 -5.18
N LEU A 53 0.85 1.57 -4.14
CA LEU A 53 0.34 2.47 -3.11
C LEU A 53 -0.05 3.83 -3.70
N ASP A 54 0.81 4.39 -4.54
CA ASP A 54 0.52 5.67 -5.21
C ASP A 54 -0.73 5.56 -6.09
N SER A 55 -0.88 4.49 -6.87
CA SER A 55 -2.08 4.23 -7.67
C SER A 55 -3.34 4.03 -6.81
N ALA A 56 -3.23 3.30 -5.71
CA ALA A 56 -4.34 3.12 -4.76
C ALA A 56 -4.77 4.46 -4.14
N GLN A 57 -3.81 5.30 -3.79
CA GLN A 57 -4.07 6.64 -3.29
C GLN A 57 -4.76 7.51 -4.34
N CYS A 58 -4.32 7.43 -5.61
CA CYS A 58 -4.98 8.15 -6.70
C CYS A 58 -6.47 7.84 -6.76
N TYR A 59 -6.81 6.55 -6.68
CA TYR A 59 -8.18 6.07 -6.79
C TYR A 59 -9.01 6.47 -5.56
N LEU A 60 -8.45 6.30 -4.36
CA LEU A 60 -9.05 6.75 -3.11
C LEU A 60 -9.42 8.22 -3.16
N ASP A 61 -8.49 9.08 -3.61
CA ASP A 61 -8.74 10.52 -3.69
C ASP A 61 -9.90 10.86 -4.63
N GLN A 62 -9.99 10.18 -5.78
CA GLN A 62 -11.10 10.38 -6.71
C GLN A 62 -12.43 9.98 -6.07
N CYS A 63 -12.49 8.79 -5.45
CA CYS A 63 -13.71 8.35 -4.78
C CYS A 63 -14.12 9.25 -3.61
N VAL A 64 -13.16 9.81 -2.86
CA VAL A 64 -13.45 10.79 -1.81
C VAL A 64 -14.02 12.08 -2.40
N LEU A 65 -13.48 12.57 -3.51
CA LEU A 65 -14.02 13.74 -4.20
C LEU A 65 -15.45 13.47 -4.71
N SER A 66 -15.68 12.32 -5.34
CA SER A 66 -17.01 11.88 -5.79
C SER A 66 -17.98 11.61 -4.64
N ALA A 67 -17.49 11.22 -3.46
CA ALA A 67 -18.36 11.07 -2.29
C ALA A 67 -18.84 12.46 -1.82
N ASN A 68 -17.95 13.44 -1.81
CA ASN A 68 -18.25 14.80 -1.36
C ASN A 68 -19.19 15.54 -2.30
N ASP A 69 -19.14 15.27 -3.61
CA ASP A 69 -20.06 15.86 -4.60
C ASP A 69 -21.37 15.06 -4.76
N GLY A 70 -21.49 13.91 -4.08
CA GLY A 70 -22.66 13.04 -4.15
C GLY A 70 -22.79 12.24 -5.45
N THR A 71 -21.71 12.11 -6.23
CA THR A 71 -21.67 11.37 -7.50
C THR A 71 -20.97 10.02 -7.42
N LEU A 72 -20.48 9.63 -6.23
CA LEU A 72 -19.84 8.33 -6.04
C LEU A 72 -20.80 7.21 -6.39
N THR A 73 -20.38 6.35 -7.31
CA THR A 73 -21.14 5.18 -7.73
C THR A 73 -20.86 3.98 -6.81
N ASP A 74 -21.79 3.04 -6.74
CA ASP A 74 -21.61 1.79 -5.99
C ASP A 74 -20.44 0.98 -6.57
N GLU A 75 -20.26 1.05 -7.88
CA GLU A 75 -19.18 0.43 -8.63
C GLU A 75 -17.81 0.99 -8.25
N ASP A 76 -17.69 2.33 -8.17
CA ASP A 76 -16.45 2.98 -7.78
C ASP A 76 -16.11 2.70 -6.32
N ALA A 77 -17.11 2.68 -5.43
CA ALA A 77 -16.92 2.31 -4.04
C ALA A 77 -16.46 0.84 -3.90
N ALA A 78 -17.07 -0.07 -4.64
CA ALA A 78 -16.70 -1.48 -4.65
C ALA A 78 -15.27 -1.69 -5.20
N GLY A 79 -14.95 -1.02 -6.31
CA GLY A 79 -13.62 -1.07 -6.91
C GLY A 79 -12.54 -0.51 -5.99
N LEU A 80 -12.83 0.60 -5.31
CA LEU A 80 -11.92 1.18 -4.32
C LEU A 80 -11.64 0.21 -3.18
N LYS A 81 -12.69 -0.35 -2.57
CA LYS A 81 -12.57 -1.26 -1.43
C LYS A 81 -11.75 -2.50 -1.81
N TRP A 82 -12.05 -3.08 -2.97
CA TRP A 82 -11.28 -4.21 -3.49
C TRP A 82 -9.82 -3.85 -3.70
N TRP A 83 -9.54 -2.80 -4.48
CA TRP A 83 -8.18 -2.46 -4.88
C TRP A 83 -7.29 -2.13 -3.67
N THR A 84 -7.79 -1.30 -2.76
CA THR A 84 -7.02 -0.87 -1.59
C THR A 84 -6.73 -2.00 -0.61
N SER A 85 -7.69 -2.90 -0.37
CA SER A 85 -7.49 -4.05 0.53
C SER A 85 -6.52 -5.10 -0.04
N GLU A 86 -6.51 -5.32 -1.36
CA GLU A 86 -5.51 -6.19 -2.01
C GLU A 86 -4.11 -5.57 -2.01
N VAL A 87 -4.00 -4.26 -2.31
CA VAL A 87 -2.72 -3.55 -2.25
C VAL A 87 -2.14 -3.56 -0.83
N GLN A 88 -2.97 -3.28 0.19
CA GLN A 88 -2.55 -3.36 1.59
C GLN A 88 -2.02 -4.76 1.94
N TRP A 89 -2.75 -5.80 1.56
CA TRP A 89 -2.35 -7.19 1.81
C TRP A 89 -0.98 -7.51 1.20
N GLU A 90 -0.78 -7.19 -0.08
CA GLU A 90 0.49 -7.43 -0.76
C GLU A 90 1.67 -6.72 -0.10
N ILE A 91 1.48 -5.47 0.34
CA ILE A 91 2.53 -4.68 0.99
C ILE A 91 2.87 -5.27 2.35
N ILE A 92 1.85 -5.52 3.18
CA ILE A 92 2.05 -6.01 4.54
C ILE A 92 2.64 -7.44 4.54
N ASP A 93 2.23 -8.29 3.60
CA ASP A 93 2.80 -9.63 3.44
C ASP A 93 4.29 -9.56 3.08
N ARG A 94 4.67 -8.65 2.18
CA ARG A 94 6.10 -8.43 1.87
C ARG A 94 6.86 -7.86 3.07
N CYS A 95 6.26 -6.95 3.82
CA CYS A 95 6.87 -6.43 5.05
C CYS A 95 7.10 -7.54 6.07
N LEU A 96 6.13 -8.45 6.29
CA LEU A 96 6.31 -9.61 7.16
C LEU A 96 7.45 -10.48 6.68
N GLN A 97 7.52 -10.79 5.39
CA GLN A 97 8.60 -11.60 4.81
C GLN A 97 9.99 -11.00 5.07
N LEU A 98 10.12 -9.67 5.05
CA LEU A 98 11.38 -8.98 5.36
C LEU A 98 11.78 -9.10 6.84
N HIS A 99 10.82 -9.32 7.74
CA HIS A 99 11.09 -9.58 9.16
C HIS A 99 11.44 -11.05 9.44
N GLY A 100 11.30 -11.95 8.45
CA GLY A 100 11.57 -13.37 8.61
C GLY A 100 10.74 -14.01 9.74
N GLY A 101 11.35 -14.89 10.53
CA GLY A 101 10.67 -15.55 11.66
C GLY A 101 10.15 -14.57 12.72
N TYR A 102 10.81 -13.42 12.91
CA TYR A 102 10.35 -12.38 13.84
C TYR A 102 9.00 -11.81 13.44
N GLY A 103 8.65 -11.86 12.15
CA GLY A 103 7.35 -11.41 11.64
C GLY A 103 6.14 -12.17 12.20
N TYR A 104 6.36 -13.34 12.79
CA TYR A 104 5.33 -14.16 13.46
C TYR A 104 5.27 -13.97 14.98
N ILE A 105 6.22 -13.23 15.56
CA ILE A 105 6.35 -13.02 17.00
C ILE A 105 5.51 -11.78 17.38
N ASN A 106 4.59 -11.94 18.33
CA ASN A 106 3.55 -10.92 18.63
C ASN A 106 4.09 -9.62 19.22
N GLU A 107 5.32 -9.65 19.73
CA GLU A 107 6.07 -8.51 20.24
C GLU A 107 6.47 -7.54 19.12
N TYR A 108 6.53 -8.01 17.87
CA TYR A 108 6.76 -7.16 16.70
C TYR A 108 5.44 -6.72 16.09
N GLU A 109 5.29 -5.42 15.87
CA GLU A 109 4.04 -4.83 15.37
C GLU A 109 3.58 -5.43 14.03
N ILE A 110 4.51 -5.85 13.17
CA ILE A 110 4.19 -6.45 11.86
C ILE A 110 3.30 -7.69 11.98
N ALA A 111 3.44 -8.49 13.04
CA ALA A 111 2.62 -9.68 13.26
C ALA A 111 1.14 -9.31 13.45
N ARG A 112 0.87 -8.23 14.18
CA ARG A 112 -0.47 -7.67 14.36
C ARG A 112 -0.99 -7.07 13.05
N LEU A 113 -0.20 -6.21 12.41
CA LEU A 113 -0.61 -5.55 11.16
C LEU A 113 -0.94 -6.57 10.05
N TRP A 114 -0.19 -7.66 9.96
CA TRP A 114 -0.48 -8.74 9.01
C TRP A 114 -1.81 -9.42 9.27
N ARG A 115 -2.12 -9.78 10.53
CA ARG A 115 -3.43 -10.34 10.88
C ARG A 115 -4.57 -9.36 10.64
N ASP A 116 -4.39 -8.10 11.03
CA ASP A 116 -5.39 -7.03 10.86
C ASP A 116 -5.64 -6.73 9.37
N SER A 117 -4.63 -6.87 8.51
CA SER A 117 -4.77 -6.69 7.07
C SER A 117 -5.57 -7.82 6.41
N ARG A 118 -5.51 -9.04 6.96
CA ARG A 118 -6.13 -10.22 6.33
C ARG A 118 -7.66 -10.13 6.27
N VAL A 119 -8.27 -9.57 7.31
CA VAL A 119 -9.74 -9.45 7.43
C VAL A 119 -10.31 -8.37 6.49
N GLN A 120 -9.50 -7.40 6.05
CA GLN A 120 -9.92 -6.31 5.16
C GLN A 120 -10.54 -6.83 3.86
N ARG A 121 -10.09 -7.99 3.40
CA ARG A 121 -10.54 -8.67 2.17
C ARG A 121 -11.84 -9.46 2.35
N LEU A 122 -12.36 -9.54 3.58
CA LEU A 122 -13.53 -10.37 3.94
C LEU A 122 -14.72 -9.54 4.39
N TYR A 123 -14.49 -8.61 5.32
CA TYR A 123 -15.59 -7.80 5.86
C TYR A 123 -16.01 -6.70 4.89
N ALA A 124 -17.18 -6.08 5.14
CA ALA A 124 -17.77 -5.08 4.25
C ALA A 124 -17.84 -5.54 2.78
N GLY A 125 -18.11 -6.84 2.58
CA GLY A 125 -18.14 -7.54 1.29
C GLY A 125 -16.78 -8.11 0.89
N THR A 126 -16.74 -9.36 0.45
CA THR A 126 -15.47 -10.03 0.10
C THR A 126 -14.89 -9.49 -1.20
N THR A 127 -13.60 -9.73 -1.44
CA THR A 127 -12.95 -9.44 -2.73
C THR A 127 -13.76 -9.93 -3.94
N GLU A 128 -14.33 -11.13 -3.86
CA GLU A 128 -15.09 -11.70 -4.98
C GLU A 128 -16.45 -11.03 -5.18
N ILE A 129 -17.11 -10.60 -4.09
CA ILE A 129 -18.35 -9.81 -4.20
C ILE A 129 -18.06 -8.46 -4.86
N MET A 130 -16.97 -7.79 -4.50
CA MET A 130 -16.61 -6.51 -5.13
C MET A 130 -16.32 -6.68 -6.63
N LYS A 131 -15.60 -7.74 -7.01
CA LYS A 131 -15.35 -8.06 -8.41
C LYS A 131 -16.63 -8.40 -9.18
N ASP A 132 -17.57 -9.11 -8.56
CA ASP A 132 -18.88 -9.43 -9.17
C ASP A 132 -19.68 -8.14 -9.44
N LEU A 133 -19.74 -7.21 -8.49
CA LEU A 133 -20.38 -5.90 -8.67
C LEU A 133 -19.76 -5.12 -9.85
N MET A 134 -18.43 -5.06 -9.90
CA MET A 134 -17.73 -4.41 -11.02
C MET A 134 -17.96 -5.11 -12.35
N GLY A 135 -17.96 -6.46 -12.38
CA GLY A 135 -18.17 -7.25 -13.60
C GLY A 135 -19.54 -6.99 -14.21
N ARG A 136 -20.59 -7.02 -13.37
CA ARG A 136 -21.96 -6.71 -13.78
C ARG A 136 -22.10 -5.30 -14.35
N ALA A 137 -21.42 -4.32 -13.76
CA ALA A 137 -21.44 -2.94 -14.25
C ALA A 137 -20.78 -2.76 -15.62
N MET A 138 -19.80 -3.59 -15.95
CA MET A 138 -19.17 -3.60 -17.28
C MET A 138 -20.00 -4.36 -18.33
N GLY A 139 -21.13 -4.96 -17.94
CA GLY A 139 -22.01 -5.72 -18.83
C GLY A 139 -21.58 -7.17 -19.05
N PHE A 140 -20.76 -7.73 -18.15
CA PHE A 140 -20.35 -9.15 -18.15
C PHE A 140 -21.05 -9.96 -17.06
#